data_AF-A0AAV9CLF9-F1
#
_entry.id   AF-A0AAV9CLF9-F1
#
_cell.length_a   1.000
_cell.length_b   1.000
_cell.length_c   1.000
_cell.angle_alpha   90.00
_cell.angle_beta   90.00
_cell.angle_gamma   90.00
#
_symmetry.space_group_name_H-M   'P 1'
#
loop_
_entity.id
_entity.type
_entity.pdbx_description
1 polymer ?
#
loop_
_entity_poly.entity_id
_entity_poly.type
_entity_poly.pdbx_seq_one_letter_code
_entity_poly.pdbx_strand_id
1 'polypeptide(L)'
;MTANLMGSRYHIWDEGSPHALIKKQPKRLLGVVAFVPTIKTLTGSYRSMRAWIPKQKSMQLKNTSQIKHISGLPEDWEERISKTHRLFSKVPHYNSVSKRYELDFRERAGKSGQRIQTSVKNFQLIMEENGRQTMLQLGRVGKSKYVMDFRFPLTGYQAFCICLTSIDSKLCCSV
;
A
#
# COMPACT_ATOMS: atom_id res chain seq x y z
N MET A 1 0.52 12.48 5.87
CA MET A 1 1.20 11.20 6.21
C MET A 1 2.36 11.52 7.13
N THR A 2 2.67 10.64 8.08
CA THR A 2 3.87 10.76 8.95
C THR A 2 4.68 9.47 8.89
N ALA A 3 5.99 9.55 9.10
CA ALA A 3 6.91 8.41 9.09
C ALA A 3 7.76 8.40 10.37
N ASN A 4 8.23 7.23 10.77
CA ASN A 4 9.29 7.14 11.77
C ASN A 4 10.66 7.46 11.14
N LEU A 5 11.67 7.74 11.97
CA LEU A 5 13.01 8.14 11.53
C LEU A 5 13.65 7.13 10.55
N MET A 6 13.39 5.84 10.74
CA MET A 6 13.96 4.78 9.89
C MET A 6 13.28 4.64 8.53
N GLY A 7 12.12 5.27 8.34
CA GLY A 7 11.24 5.03 7.20
C GLY A 7 10.67 3.60 7.18
N SER A 8 10.67 2.89 8.31
CA SER A 8 10.11 1.53 8.40
C SER A 8 8.62 1.52 8.70
N ARG A 9 8.05 2.63 9.17
CA ARG A 9 6.62 2.73 9.52
C ARG A 9 6.05 4.08 9.13
N TYR A 10 4.89 4.05 8.47
CA TYR A 10 4.15 5.22 8.01
C TYR A 10 2.71 5.18 8.51
N HIS A 11 2.19 6.35 8.89
CA HIS A 11 0.80 6.57 9.26
C HIS A 11 0.12 7.48 8.23
N ILE A 12 -1.01 7.01 7.70
CA ILE A 12 -1.84 7.74 6.74
C ILE A 12 -2.97 8.38 7.54
N TRP A 13 -3.08 9.70 7.49
CA TRP A 13 -4.07 10.46 8.26
C TRP A 13 -5.10 11.06 7.31
N ASP A 14 -6.31 11.33 7.80
CA ASP A 14 -7.23 12.21 7.07
C ASP A 14 -6.74 13.66 7.10
N GLU A 15 -7.22 14.47 6.16
CA GLU A 15 -6.84 15.90 6.08
C GLU A 15 -7.44 16.72 7.24
N GLY A 16 -8.32 16.14 8.06
CA GLY A 16 -9.19 16.87 8.97
C GLY A 16 -10.20 17.74 8.20
N SER A 17 -11.41 17.88 8.71
CA SER A 17 -12.34 18.89 8.18
C SER A 17 -11.89 20.30 8.65
N PRO A 18 -12.11 21.38 7.88
CA PRO A 18 -11.97 22.75 8.40
C PRO A 18 -12.80 22.96 9.69
N HIS A 19 -13.95 22.28 9.82
CA HIS A 19 -14.75 22.29 11.05
C HIS A 19 -14.14 21.48 12.21
N ALA A 20 -13.24 20.53 11.92
CA ALA A 20 -12.53 19.74 12.93
C ALA A 20 -11.44 20.57 13.63
N LEU A 21 -10.82 21.54 12.95
CA LEU A 21 -9.92 22.51 13.58
C LEU A 21 -10.64 23.36 14.64
N ILE A 22 -11.89 23.74 14.36
CA ILE A 22 -12.73 24.53 15.27
C ILE A 22 -13.17 23.68 16.48
N LYS A 23 -13.39 22.37 16.30
CA LYS A 23 -13.87 21.44 17.34
C LYS A 23 -12.77 20.61 18.04
N LYS A 24 -11.48 20.87 17.80
CA LYS A 24 -10.34 20.05 18.30
C LYS A 24 -10.55 18.53 18.09
N GLN A 25 -11.19 18.14 16.99
CA GLN A 25 -11.40 16.72 16.72
C GLN A 25 -10.08 16.10 16.23
N PRO A 26 -9.64 14.96 16.80
CA PRO A 26 -8.37 14.35 16.41
C PRO A 26 -8.42 13.89 14.95
N LYS A 27 -7.29 14.06 14.24
CA LYS A 27 -7.11 13.51 12.88
C LYS A 27 -7.27 12.00 12.92
N ARG A 28 -8.00 11.43 11.97
CA ARG A 28 -8.28 10.00 11.94
C ARG A 28 -7.17 9.26 11.21
N LEU A 29 -6.74 8.13 11.78
CA LEU A 29 -5.81 7.23 11.12
C LEU A 29 -6.57 6.48 10.01
N LEU A 30 -6.15 6.60 8.76
CA LEU A 30 -6.75 5.95 7.59
C LEU A 30 -5.99 4.70 7.15
N GLY A 31 -4.80 4.49 7.68
CA GLY A 31 -4.04 3.26 7.47
C GLY A 31 -2.62 3.37 7.98
N VAL A 32 -1.97 2.21 8.07
CA VAL A 32 -0.57 2.07 8.48
C VAL A 32 0.17 1.26 7.45
N VAL A 33 1.41 1.64 7.15
CA VAL A 33 2.31 0.87 6.29
C VAL A 33 3.58 0.56 7.08
N ALA A 34 4.02 -0.70 7.04
CA ALA A 34 5.28 -1.12 7.63
C ALA A 34 6.15 -1.83 6.60
N PHE A 35 7.42 -1.45 6.54
CA PHE A 35 8.44 -2.13 5.76
C PHE A 35 9.21 -3.09 6.66
N VAL A 36 9.33 -4.33 6.21
CA VAL A 36 10.20 -5.33 6.84
C VAL A 36 11.61 -5.11 6.29
N PRO A 37 12.68 -5.38 7.09
CA PRO A 37 14.04 -5.38 6.56
C PRO A 37 14.15 -6.18 5.26
N THR A 38 15.01 -5.71 4.35
CA THR A 38 15.22 -6.36 3.05
C THR A 38 15.55 -7.83 3.24
N ILE A 39 14.77 -8.71 2.60
CA ILE A 39 14.99 -10.15 2.66
C ILE A 39 16.15 -10.47 1.72
N LYS A 40 17.24 -10.99 2.28
CA LYS A 40 18.41 -11.47 1.52
C LYS A 40 18.31 -12.99 1.36
N THR A 41 18.47 -13.45 0.13
CA THR A 41 18.54 -14.86 -0.26
C THR A 41 19.87 -15.09 -0.98
N LEU A 42 20.26 -16.36 -1.16
CA LEU A 42 21.48 -16.70 -1.93
C LEU A 42 21.47 -16.12 -3.35
N THR A 43 20.29 -15.97 -3.94
CA THR A 43 20.11 -15.57 -5.35
C THR A 43 19.74 -14.09 -5.53
N GLY A 44 19.74 -13.31 -4.44
CA GLY A 44 19.44 -11.88 -4.47
C GLY A 44 18.58 -11.43 -3.31
N SER A 45 18.00 -10.23 -3.41
CA SER A 45 17.21 -9.64 -2.34
C SER A 45 15.93 -9.00 -2.84
N TYR A 46 14.92 -8.93 -1.97
CA TYR A 46 13.69 -8.20 -2.26
C TYR A 46 13.13 -7.51 -1.01
N ARG A 47 12.35 -6.45 -1.24
CA ARG A 47 11.68 -5.70 -0.17
C ARG A 47 10.33 -6.35 0.12
N SER A 48 9.94 -6.31 1.39
CA SER A 48 8.65 -6.79 1.85
C SER A 48 7.97 -5.69 2.66
N MET A 49 6.66 -5.55 2.50
CA MET A 49 5.86 -4.55 3.19
C MET A 49 4.47 -5.09 3.55
N ARG A 50 3.89 -4.50 4.59
CA ARG A 50 2.54 -4.76 5.05
C ARG A 50 1.79 -3.45 5.16
N ALA A 51 0.50 -3.48 4.86
CA ALA A 51 -0.38 -2.35 5.08
C ALA A 51 -1.64 -2.78 5.83
N TRP A 52 -2.16 -1.91 6.67
CA TRP A 52 -3.40 -2.10 7.40
C TRP A 52 -4.34 -0.96 7.07
N ILE A 53 -5.56 -1.30 6.67
CA ILE A 53 -6.63 -0.35 6.36
C ILE A 53 -7.89 -0.74 7.14
N PRO A 54 -8.76 0.21 7.48
CA PRO A 54 -9.99 -0.09 8.19
C PRO A 54 -10.90 -1.01 7.37
N LYS A 55 -11.65 -1.88 8.05
CA LYS A 55 -12.74 -2.63 7.40
C LYS A 55 -13.85 -1.67 7.02
N GLN A 56 -14.01 -1.43 5.73
CA GLN A 56 -15.12 -0.62 5.24
C GLN A 56 -16.40 -1.45 5.34
N LYS A 57 -17.39 -0.96 6.11
CA LYS A 57 -18.74 -1.54 6.10
C LYS A 57 -19.27 -1.42 4.67
N SER A 58 -19.87 -2.50 4.16
CA SER A 58 -20.47 -2.58 2.82
C SER A 58 -21.09 -1.26 2.40
N MET A 59 -20.72 -0.78 1.20
CA MET A 59 -21.40 0.33 0.52
C MET A 59 -22.84 -0.09 0.19
N GLN A 60 -23.70 -0.16 1.21
CA GLN A 60 -25.13 -0.01 1.00
C GLN A 60 -25.30 1.43 0.49
N LEU A 61 -25.49 1.58 -0.82
CA LEU A 61 -25.71 2.85 -1.50
C LEU A 61 -27.09 3.40 -1.11
N LYS A 62 -27.27 3.73 0.16
CA LYS A 62 -28.46 4.45 0.65
C LYS A 62 -28.05 5.90 0.91
N ASN A 63 -28.56 6.75 0.02
CA ASN A 63 -28.64 8.21 0.02
C ASN A 63 -27.39 9.01 -0.38
N THR A 64 -27.52 9.70 -1.51
CA THR A 64 -26.56 10.56 -2.22
C THR A 64 -26.35 11.94 -1.56
N SER A 65 -26.73 12.13 -0.29
CA SER A 65 -26.71 13.44 0.39
C SER A 65 -25.94 13.46 1.72
N GLN A 66 -25.30 12.35 2.10
CA GLN A 66 -24.36 12.34 3.23
C GLN A 66 -23.10 11.58 2.80
N ILE A 67 -21.97 12.29 2.70
CA ILE A 67 -20.65 11.66 2.56
C ILE A 67 -20.48 10.73 3.75
N LYS A 68 -20.66 9.42 3.53
CA LYS A 68 -20.47 8.41 4.58
C LYS A 68 -19.02 8.51 5.03
N HIS A 69 -18.83 8.96 6.27
CA HIS A 69 -17.51 9.08 6.87
C HIS A 69 -16.77 7.74 6.75
N ILE A 70 -15.60 7.76 6.12
CA ILE A 70 -14.66 6.65 6.17
C ILE A 70 -14.36 6.41 7.66
N SER A 71 -14.68 5.21 8.15
CA SER A 71 -14.31 4.80 9.51
C SER A 71 -12.79 4.73 9.58
N GLY A 72 -12.18 5.50 10.47
CA GLY A 72 -10.74 5.41 10.72
C GLY A 72 -10.35 4.04 11.28
N LEU A 73 -9.06 3.74 11.19
CA LEU A 73 -8.43 2.68 11.96
C LEU A 73 -8.58 3.00 13.46
N PRO A 74 -8.99 2.05 14.31
CA PRO A 74 -9.00 2.24 15.76
C PRO A 74 -7.62 2.61 16.30
N GLU A 75 -7.54 3.33 17.41
CA GLU A 75 -6.25 3.62 18.07
C GLU A 75 -5.55 2.33 18.52
N ASP A 76 -6.32 1.34 18.97
CA ASP A 76 -5.89 0.00 19.40
C ASP A 76 -5.89 -1.03 18.24
N TRP A 77 -5.69 -0.59 17.01
CA TRP A 77 -5.75 -1.46 15.83
C TRP A 77 -4.74 -2.62 15.86
N GLU A 78 -3.60 -2.44 16.55
CA GLU A 78 -2.58 -3.49 16.73
C GLU A 78 -3.11 -4.67 17.55
N GLU A 79 -3.96 -4.40 18.54
CA GLU A 79 -4.63 -5.42 19.35
C GLU A 79 -5.88 -5.96 18.64
N ARG A 80 -6.50 -5.14 17.78
CA ARG A 80 -7.74 -5.44 17.06
C ARG A 80 -7.51 -5.73 15.57
N ILE A 81 -6.50 -6.54 15.25
CA ILE A 81 -6.18 -6.93 13.86
C ILE A 81 -7.39 -7.48 13.12
N SER A 82 -8.27 -8.22 13.81
CA SER A 82 -9.50 -8.79 13.25
C SER A 82 -10.49 -7.74 12.69
N LYS A 83 -10.39 -6.48 13.12
CA LYS A 83 -11.21 -5.35 12.64
C LYS A 83 -10.55 -4.56 11.50
N THR A 84 -9.40 -5.00 11.01
CA THR A 84 -8.65 -4.37 9.91
C THR A 84 -8.58 -5.28 8.69
N HIS A 85 -8.46 -4.72 7.50
CA HIS A 85 -7.95 -5.48 6.36
C HIS A 85 -6.43 -5.36 6.35
N ARG A 86 -5.75 -6.51 6.39
CA ARG A 86 -4.31 -6.61 6.26
C ARG A 86 -3.97 -6.86 4.79
N LEU A 87 -2.96 -6.16 4.30
CA LEU A 87 -2.41 -6.30 2.96
C LEU A 87 -0.95 -6.70 3.08
N PHE A 88 -0.52 -7.63 2.23
CA PHE A 88 0.83 -8.20 2.22
C PHE A 88 1.47 -7.99 0.86
N SER A 89 2.75 -7.66 0.84
CA SER A 89 3.52 -7.70 -0.40
C SER A 89 3.64 -9.12 -0.92
N LYS A 90 3.27 -9.32 -2.17
CA LYS A 90 3.52 -10.57 -2.89
C LYS A 90 5.03 -10.82 -2.96
N VAL A 91 5.44 -12.04 -2.66
CA VAL A 91 6.82 -12.47 -2.80
C VAL A 91 7.16 -12.54 -4.30
N PRO A 92 8.23 -11.86 -4.77
CA PRO A 92 8.65 -11.96 -6.15
C PRO A 92 9.16 -13.36 -6.47
N HIS A 93 8.98 -13.78 -7.72
CA HIS A 93 9.54 -15.03 -8.20
C HIS A 93 10.97 -14.80 -8.71
N TYR A 94 11.86 -15.75 -8.47
CA TYR A 94 13.20 -15.70 -9.02
C TYR A 94 13.20 -16.10 -10.49
N ASN A 95 13.49 -15.15 -11.38
CA ASN A 95 13.65 -15.40 -12.80
C ASN A 95 15.06 -15.91 -13.08
N SER A 96 15.16 -17.18 -13.51
CA SER A 96 16.44 -17.84 -13.79
C SER A 96 17.17 -17.30 -15.01
N VAL A 97 16.46 -16.62 -15.92
CA VAL A 97 17.02 -16.00 -17.13
C VAL A 97 17.60 -14.62 -16.82
N SER A 98 16.82 -13.75 -16.16
CA SER A 98 17.30 -12.41 -15.78
C SER A 98 18.15 -12.39 -14.50
N LYS A 99 18.23 -13.53 -13.79
CA LYS A 99 18.93 -13.72 -12.51
C LYS A 99 18.44 -12.75 -11.42
N ARG A 100 17.15 -12.42 -11.41
CA ARG A 100 16.57 -11.42 -10.51
C ARG A 100 15.21 -11.86 -9.97
N TYR A 101 14.88 -11.33 -8.79
CA TYR A 101 13.52 -11.42 -8.25
C TYR A 101 12.61 -10.43 -8.97
N GLU A 102 11.55 -10.94 -9.58
CA GLU A 102 10.61 -10.18 -10.40
C GLU A 102 9.16 -10.46 -10.01
N LEU A 103 8.31 -9.44 -10.16
CA LEU A 103 6.87 -9.55 -10.03
C LEU A 103 6.23 -9.61 -11.41
N ASP A 104 5.16 -10.38 -11.52
CA ASP A 104 4.42 -10.50 -12.77
C ASP A 104 3.40 -9.36 -12.94
N PHE A 105 3.67 -8.47 -13.90
CA PHE A 105 2.78 -7.37 -14.30
C PHE A 105 2.04 -7.66 -15.64
N ARG A 106 2.02 -8.91 -16.11
CA ARG A 106 1.43 -9.30 -17.42
C ARG A 106 -0.03 -8.93 -17.59
N GLU A 107 -0.82 -8.85 -16.52
CA GLU A 107 -2.21 -8.34 -16.59
C GLU A 107 -2.31 -6.96 -17.27
N ARG A 108 -1.23 -6.16 -17.28
CA ARG A 108 -1.19 -4.86 -17.96
C ARG A 108 -0.51 -4.83 -19.32
N ALA A 109 0.28 -5.85 -19.66
CA ALA A 109 0.95 -5.93 -20.97
C ALA A 109 -0.06 -5.89 -22.13
N GLY A 110 -1.26 -6.46 -21.92
CA GLY A 110 -2.35 -6.43 -22.90
C GLY A 110 -3.23 -5.17 -22.90
N LYS A 111 -3.19 -4.31 -21.86
CA LYS A 111 -4.17 -3.21 -21.68
C LYS A 111 -3.62 -1.79 -21.88
N SER A 112 -2.33 -1.56 -21.67
CA SER A 112 -1.77 -0.20 -21.67
C SER A 112 -0.55 -0.01 -22.58
N GLY A 113 -0.03 -1.09 -23.19
CA GLY A 113 1.20 -1.07 -23.99
C GLY A 113 2.48 -0.65 -23.24
N GLN A 114 2.36 -0.15 -22.00
CA GLN A 114 3.49 0.33 -21.21
C GLN A 114 4.19 -0.82 -20.51
N ARG A 115 5.42 -1.11 -20.93
CA ARG A 115 6.28 -2.11 -20.32
C ARG A 115 6.74 -1.65 -18.93
N ILE A 116 6.37 -2.38 -17.89
CA ILE A 116 6.90 -2.17 -16.55
C ILE A 116 8.41 -2.42 -16.56
N GLN A 117 9.17 -1.45 -16.07
CA GLN A 117 10.62 -1.52 -15.89
C GLN A 117 10.95 -2.07 -14.50
N THR A 118 12.12 -2.69 -14.36
CA THR A 118 12.61 -3.19 -13.07
C THR A 118 12.87 -2.03 -12.10
N SER A 119 12.42 -2.18 -10.86
CA SER A 119 12.64 -1.20 -9.79
C SER A 119 12.39 -1.83 -8.42
N VAL A 120 13.19 -1.46 -7.44
CA VAL A 120 12.96 -1.80 -6.02
C VAL A 120 11.69 -1.16 -5.44
N LYS A 121 11.10 -0.19 -6.16
CA LYS A 121 9.86 0.50 -5.80
C LYS A 121 8.62 -0.24 -6.30
N ASN A 122 8.79 -1.20 -7.21
CA ASN A 122 7.68 -1.99 -7.73
C ASN A 122 7.19 -2.96 -6.64
N PHE A 123 5.87 -3.03 -6.48
CA PHE A 123 5.25 -3.98 -5.55
C PHE A 123 3.85 -4.37 -6.01
N GLN A 124 3.36 -5.49 -5.47
CA GLN A 124 1.97 -5.92 -5.52
C GLN A 124 1.53 -6.26 -4.10
N LEU A 125 0.39 -5.73 -3.66
CA LEU A 125 -0.24 -6.06 -2.38
C LEU A 125 -1.45 -6.96 -2.60
N ILE A 126 -1.56 -7.99 -1.78
CA ILE A 126 -2.69 -8.94 -1.71
C ILE A 126 -3.29 -8.90 -0.31
N MET A 127 -4.60 -9.15 -0.18
CA MET A 127 -5.28 -9.11 1.13
C MET A 127 -5.17 -10.42 1.92
N GLU A 128 -5.19 -11.53 1.20
CA GLU A 128 -4.95 -12.85 1.76
C GLU A 128 -3.52 -13.23 1.47
N GLU A 129 -2.81 -13.78 2.45
CA GLU A 129 -1.39 -14.16 2.30
C GLU A 129 -1.16 -15.14 1.14
N ASN A 130 -2.17 -15.97 0.84
CA ASN A 130 -2.20 -16.90 -0.29
C ASN A 130 -3.16 -16.47 -1.42
N GLY A 131 -3.68 -15.24 -1.36
CA GLY A 131 -4.63 -14.71 -2.33
C GLY A 131 -3.96 -14.44 -3.68
N ARG A 132 -4.69 -14.73 -4.76
CA ARG A 132 -4.23 -14.40 -6.13
C ARG A 132 -4.56 -12.97 -6.55
N GLN A 133 -5.52 -12.34 -5.87
CA GLN A 133 -6.04 -11.02 -6.26
C GLN A 133 -5.14 -9.90 -5.75
N THR A 134 -4.51 -9.20 -6.69
CA THR A 134 -3.79 -7.94 -6.42
C THR A 134 -4.78 -6.83 -6.08
N MET A 135 -4.66 -6.28 -4.87
CA MET A 135 -5.46 -5.16 -4.39
C MET A 135 -4.83 -3.81 -4.70
N LEU A 136 -3.50 -3.73 -4.69
CA LEU A 136 -2.74 -2.54 -5.07
C LEU A 136 -1.46 -2.97 -5.77
N GLN A 137 -1.12 -2.33 -6.88
CA GLN A 137 0.19 -2.48 -7.50
C GLN A 137 0.76 -1.15 -7.93
N LEU A 138 2.08 -1.05 -7.80
CA LEU A 138 2.87 0.06 -8.31
C LEU A 138 3.93 -0.50 -9.25
N GLY A 139 3.99 0.02 -10.47
CA GLY A 139 5.00 -0.35 -11.45
C GLY A 139 5.64 0.89 -12.09
N ARG A 140 6.97 0.92 -12.16
CA ARG A 140 7.72 1.96 -12.86
C ARG A 140 7.59 1.79 -14.37
N VAL A 141 7.30 2.88 -15.09
CA VAL A 141 7.23 2.92 -16.57
C VAL A 141 8.19 3.94 -17.19
N GLY A 142 8.87 4.75 -16.38
CA GLY A 142 9.91 5.67 -16.82
C GLY A 142 10.73 6.22 -15.64
N LYS A 143 11.61 7.20 -15.90
CA LYS A 143 12.56 7.72 -14.89
C LYS A 143 11.88 8.12 -13.58
N SER A 144 10.81 8.91 -13.67
CA SER A 144 9.99 9.35 -12.53
C SER A 144 8.50 9.12 -12.79
N LYS A 145 8.19 8.14 -13.65
CA LYS A 145 6.82 7.80 -14.04
C LYS A 145 6.47 6.42 -13.50
N TYR A 146 5.37 6.36 -12.76
CA TYR A 146 4.82 5.15 -12.18
C TYR A 146 3.35 5.08 -12.54
N VAL A 147 2.83 3.88 -12.43
CA VAL A 147 1.43 3.59 -12.70
C VAL A 147 0.93 2.68 -11.60
N MET A 148 -0.19 3.10 -11.05
CA MET A 148 -0.80 2.56 -9.86
C MET A 148 -2.17 2.02 -10.24
N ASP A 149 -2.40 0.74 -9.94
CA ASP A 149 -3.71 0.13 -10.07
C ASP A 149 -4.18 -0.30 -8.68
N PHE A 150 -5.39 0.06 -8.29
CA PHE A 150 -5.95 -0.28 -6.98
C PHE A 150 -7.37 -0.81 -7.11
N ARG A 151 -7.78 -1.62 -6.14
CA ARG A 151 -9.13 -2.20 -6.06
C ARG A 151 -9.75 -1.90 -4.70
N PHE A 152 -11.09 -1.98 -4.64
CA PHE A 152 -11.81 -2.01 -3.37
C PHE A 152 -11.20 -3.08 -2.44
N PRO A 153 -11.03 -2.81 -1.13
CA PRO A 153 -11.57 -1.68 -0.35
C PRO A 153 -10.63 -0.47 -0.22
N LEU A 154 -9.56 -0.36 -1.01
CA LEU A 154 -8.71 0.83 -0.98
C LEU A 154 -9.42 2.02 -1.61
N THR A 155 -9.38 3.17 -0.92
CA THR A 155 -9.66 4.46 -1.57
C THR A 155 -8.46 4.91 -2.40
N GLY A 156 -8.69 5.78 -3.38
CA GLY A 156 -7.61 6.37 -4.17
C GLY A 156 -6.58 7.09 -3.29
N TYR A 157 -7.02 7.77 -2.23
CA TYR A 157 -6.13 8.42 -1.26
C TYR A 157 -5.25 7.44 -0.50
N GLN A 158 -5.83 6.36 0.03
CA GLN A 158 -5.06 5.31 0.73
C GLN A 158 -4.06 4.65 -0.22
N ALA A 159 -4.50 4.25 -1.41
CA ALA A 159 -3.66 3.64 -2.43
C ALA A 159 -2.47 4.54 -2.82
N PHE A 160 -2.75 5.82 -3.09
CA PHE A 160 -1.73 6.80 -3.44
C PHE A 160 -0.73 7.00 -2.30
N CYS A 161 -1.21 7.15 -1.07
CA CYS A 161 -0.36 7.25 0.11
C CYS A 161 0.55 6.03 0.28
N ILE A 162 0.01 4.81 0.16
CA ILE A 162 0.82 3.57 0.23
C ILE A 162 1.90 3.58 -0.87
N CYS A 163 1.57 3.96 -2.10
CA CYS A 163 2.54 4.06 -3.19
C CYS A 163 3.65 5.08 -2.91
N LEU A 164 3.32 6.25 -2.36
CA LEU A 164 4.31 7.24 -1.95
C LEU A 164 5.27 6.68 -0.90
N THR A 165 4.75 5.88 0.05
CA THR A 165 5.63 5.23 1.03
C THR A 165 6.67 4.39 0.32
N SER A 166 6.38 3.65 -0.75
CA SER A 166 7.38 2.83 -1.47
C SER A 166 8.43 3.67 -2.20
N ILE A 167 8.03 4.82 -2.77
CA ILE A 167 8.91 5.70 -3.55
C ILE A 167 9.95 6.41 -2.67
N ASP A 168 9.60 6.67 -1.40
CA ASP A 168 10.43 7.32 -0.41
C ASP A 168 11.75 6.57 -0.14
N SER A 169 12.83 7.31 0.11
CA SER A 169 14.13 6.74 0.47
C SER A 169 14.09 6.29 1.93
N LYS A 170 14.42 5.03 2.20
CA LYS A 170 14.32 4.43 3.55
C LYS A 170 15.64 3.84 3.99
N LEU A 171 16.03 4.18 5.21
CA LEU A 171 17.21 3.62 5.89
C LEU A 171 17.02 2.15 6.23
N CYS A 172 15.79 1.73 6.58
CA CYS A 172 15.51 0.33 6.92
C CYS A 172 15.68 -0.67 5.75
N CYS A 173 15.86 -0.16 4.52
CA CYS A 173 16.04 -0.99 3.34
C CYS A 173 17.34 -0.70 2.59
N SER A 174 18.26 0.09 3.18
CA SER A 174 19.62 0.29 2.69
C SER A 174 20.56 -0.69 3.40
N VAL A 175 20.76 -1.87 2.80
CA VAL A 175 21.78 -2.87 3.19
C VAL A 175 22.27 -3.58 1.94
#